data_AF-Q4JBY3-F1
#
_entry.id   AF-Q4JBY3-F1
#
_cell.length_a   1.000
_cell.length_b   1.000
_cell.length_c   1.000
_cell.angle_alpha   90.00
_cell.angle_beta   90.00
_cell.angle_gamma   90.00
#
_symmetry.space_group_name_H-M   'P 1'
#
loop_
_entity.id
_entity.type
_entity.pdbx_description
1 polymer ?
#
loop_
_entity_poly.entity_id
_entity_poly.type
_entity_poly.pdbx_seq_one_letter_code
_entity_poly.pdbx_strand_id
1 'polypeptide(L)'
;MCSVTGVLILNPHNYKEIEKKLAKILIRAEDRGRDSFGIVVIQKDGSTKSSKHVGKPSLQEEKLYGILDENSKVVIANNRAEPTTEYVRRKTENDIQPFEGERFVVTHNGIIANDMELEKKYKVSKLSRIDSSVLPPVLDRSWNGNLDSLSEILNSIRGSFALVIGDKKNPDRIFIAQNFKPVYMMYDRDLGAVFFTSLDDYFDATELDNVTKLDPYSVVMVDDKLEIRKVPLLKEKNKKRILVVASGGLDSTVAATYLVRQGHEVTLLHFNYHHKAEEKEREAVRKISEYLNVPFVEIDTDLFKIVGHSTLIKGSSGEIVKDRKGEEGAEFAHEWVPARNLIFFSVALAMAEAYGFDAIASGINLEEAGAYPDNEMEFVRMFSRLVPYAVGPNKKVEVLMPVGNLVKHEIVKLGVQIDAPLHLTWSCYEGGNKHCGKCGPCYMRKVAFEVNGLKDPVEYEA
;
A
#
# COMPACT_ATOMS: atom_id res chain seq x y z
N MET A 1 9.72 4.52 -18.21
CA MET A 1 8.70 5.16 -17.33
C MET A 1 9.25 6.51 -16.94
N CYS A 2 8.56 7.64 -17.07
CA CYS A 2 9.15 8.94 -16.71
C CYS A 2 9.66 9.00 -15.25
N SER A 3 10.55 9.94 -14.96
CA SER A 3 10.88 10.36 -13.60
C SER A 3 10.30 11.75 -13.34
N VAL A 4 9.66 11.93 -12.19
CA VAL A 4 9.29 13.24 -11.65
C VAL A 4 10.35 13.68 -10.65
N THR A 5 10.72 14.95 -10.68
CA THR A 5 11.62 15.59 -9.72
C THR A 5 11.05 16.93 -9.26
N GLY A 6 11.22 17.24 -7.97
CA GLY A 6 10.83 18.51 -7.37
C GLY A 6 11.90 19.03 -6.43
N VAL A 7 12.03 20.34 -6.32
CA VAL A 7 12.88 20.98 -5.31
C VAL A 7 12.13 22.15 -4.70
N LEU A 8 12.05 22.20 -3.37
CA LEU A 8 11.66 23.38 -2.61
C LEU A 8 12.92 24.01 -2.02
N ILE A 9 13.21 25.24 -2.43
CA ILE A 9 14.42 25.97 -2.03
C ILE A 9 14.09 26.83 -0.79
N LEU A 10 14.74 26.50 0.33
CA LEU A 10 14.62 27.22 1.60
C LEU A 10 15.74 28.24 1.75
N ASN A 11 16.95 27.90 1.27
CA ASN A 11 18.11 28.79 1.23
C ASN A 11 18.53 29.08 -0.22
N PRO A 12 18.03 30.15 -0.85
CA PRO A 12 18.35 30.47 -2.24
C PRO A 12 19.81 30.88 -2.46
N HIS A 13 20.58 31.21 -1.41
CA HIS A 13 22.01 31.49 -1.56
C HIS A 13 22.83 30.27 -2.01
N ASN A 14 22.31 29.07 -1.77
CA ASN A 14 22.94 27.81 -2.16
C ASN A 14 22.52 27.33 -3.56
N TYR A 15 21.87 28.18 -4.38
CA TYR A 15 21.27 27.77 -5.65
C TYR A 15 22.22 27.00 -6.58
N LYS A 16 23.52 27.32 -6.61
CA LYS A 16 24.52 26.61 -7.42
C LYS A 16 24.74 25.17 -6.97
N GLU A 17 24.81 24.92 -5.66
CA GLU A 17 25.00 23.57 -5.12
C GLU A 17 23.70 22.76 -5.20
N ILE A 18 22.55 23.43 -5.03
CA ILE A 18 21.23 22.85 -5.30
C ILE A 18 21.12 22.41 -6.76
N GLU A 19 21.56 23.25 -7.70
CA GLU A 19 21.55 22.96 -9.13
C GLU A 19 22.44 21.76 -9.47
N LYS A 20 23.63 21.66 -8.88
CA LYS A 20 24.50 20.48 -9.03
C LYS A 20 23.83 19.20 -8.51
N LYS A 21 23.18 19.24 -7.35
CA LYS A 21 22.44 18.08 -6.84
C LYS A 21 21.27 17.71 -7.74
N LEU A 22 20.51 18.71 -8.21
CA LEU A 22 19.42 18.50 -9.18
C LEU A 22 19.94 17.85 -10.47
N ALA A 23 21.04 18.33 -11.03
CA ALA A 23 21.65 17.77 -12.24
C ALA A 23 22.03 16.30 -12.03
N LYS A 24 22.66 15.94 -10.89
CA LYS A 24 22.96 14.55 -10.53
C LYS A 24 21.71 13.67 -10.47
N ILE A 25 20.64 14.14 -9.83
CA ILE A 25 19.36 13.42 -9.74
C ILE A 25 18.80 13.18 -11.15
N LEU A 26 18.78 14.20 -12.00
CA LEU A 26 18.27 14.09 -13.38
C LEU A 26 19.12 13.14 -14.23
N ILE A 27 20.45 13.14 -14.08
CA ILE A 27 21.33 12.20 -14.79
C ILE A 27 21.08 10.76 -14.31
N ARG A 28 20.95 10.54 -12.99
CA ARG A 28 20.66 9.20 -12.45
C ARG A 28 19.29 8.67 -12.87
N ALA A 29 18.31 9.56 -12.99
CA ALA A 29 16.95 9.20 -13.36
C ALA A 29 16.74 8.90 -14.87
N GLU A 30 17.83 8.81 -15.65
CA GLU A 30 17.78 8.45 -17.07
C GLU A 30 17.38 7.01 -17.37
N ASP A 31 17.61 6.11 -16.41
CA ASP A 31 17.16 4.72 -16.48
C ASP A 31 15.65 4.61 -16.73
N ARG A 32 14.92 5.60 -16.23
CA ARG A 32 13.48 5.76 -16.34
C ARG A 32 13.08 6.49 -17.62
N GLY A 33 13.69 7.63 -17.94
CA GLY A 33 13.36 8.46 -19.10
C GLY A 33 14.59 9.04 -19.80
N ARG A 34 14.66 8.89 -21.13
CA ARG A 34 15.84 9.25 -21.94
C ARG A 34 15.51 10.02 -23.22
N ASP A 35 14.22 10.27 -23.47
CA ASP A 35 13.77 10.78 -24.76
C ASP A 35 13.70 12.32 -24.77
N SER A 36 13.52 12.93 -23.61
CA SER A 36 13.64 14.36 -23.35
C SER A 36 13.73 14.61 -21.85
N PHE A 37 14.19 15.81 -21.48
CA PHE A 37 14.13 16.31 -20.13
C PHE A 37 13.67 17.76 -20.12
N GLY A 38 13.10 18.19 -19.00
CA GLY A 38 12.70 19.58 -18.80
C GLY A 38 12.81 20.00 -17.36
N ILE A 39 13.12 21.28 -17.17
CA ILE A 39 13.21 21.96 -15.88
C ILE A 39 12.38 23.23 -15.99
N VAL A 40 11.52 23.47 -15.02
CA VAL A 40 10.76 24.70 -14.84
C VAL A 40 11.05 25.22 -13.43
N VAL A 41 11.47 26.47 -13.33
CA VAL A 41 11.77 27.15 -12.07
C VAL A 41 10.70 28.21 -11.85
N ILE A 42 10.01 28.15 -10.72
CA ILE A 42 9.10 29.19 -10.24
C ILE A 42 9.89 30.13 -9.34
N GLN A 43 9.87 31.40 -9.70
CA GLN A 43 10.54 32.50 -9.04
C GLN A 43 9.70 33.03 -7.86
N LYS A 44 10.33 33.81 -6.99
CA LYS A 44 9.69 34.45 -5.83
C LYS A 44 8.50 35.33 -6.19
N ASP A 45 8.50 35.95 -7.37
CA ASP A 45 7.42 36.79 -7.87
C ASP A 45 6.33 36.00 -8.64
N GLY A 46 6.49 34.68 -8.74
CA GLY A 46 5.60 33.79 -9.49
C GLY A 46 5.91 33.65 -10.98
N SER A 47 6.88 34.40 -11.51
CA SER A 47 7.36 34.21 -12.88
C SER A 47 8.06 32.85 -13.05
N THR A 48 8.14 32.36 -14.28
CA THR A 48 8.82 31.08 -14.57
C THR A 48 9.99 31.24 -15.52
N LYS A 49 11.00 30.38 -15.31
CA LYS A 49 12.07 30.10 -16.27
C LYS A 49 11.98 28.63 -16.66
N SER A 50 12.27 28.30 -17.91
CA SER A 50 12.24 26.92 -18.38
C SER A 50 13.45 26.55 -19.24
N SER A 51 13.85 25.29 -19.17
CA SER A 51 14.88 24.67 -19.99
C SER A 51 14.40 23.28 -20.37
N LYS A 52 14.03 23.06 -21.64
CA LYS A 52 13.42 21.82 -22.14
C LYS A 52 14.16 21.35 -23.37
N HIS A 53 14.66 20.11 -23.34
CA HIS A 53 15.52 19.59 -24.39
C HIS A 53 15.16 18.15 -24.77
N VAL A 54 15.37 17.81 -26.04
CA VAL A 54 15.20 16.45 -26.54
C VAL A 54 16.48 15.65 -26.26
N GLY A 55 16.33 14.40 -25.86
CA GLY A 55 17.45 13.50 -25.55
C GLY A 55 17.74 13.37 -24.05
N LYS A 56 18.94 12.88 -23.74
CA LYS A 56 19.38 12.54 -22.38
C LYS A 56 20.05 13.73 -21.67
N PRO A 57 19.75 13.98 -20.38
CA PRO A 57 20.50 14.91 -19.53
C PRO A 57 22.03 14.76 -19.59
N SER A 58 22.57 13.55 -19.53
CA SER A 58 24.00 13.23 -19.46
C SER A 58 24.76 13.56 -20.75
N LEU A 59 24.04 13.69 -21.86
CA LEU A 59 24.62 14.07 -23.16
C LEU A 59 24.56 15.59 -23.40
N GLN A 60 23.85 16.31 -22.53
CA GLN A 60 23.59 17.75 -22.61
C GLN A 60 23.70 18.37 -21.22
N GLU A 61 24.72 17.98 -20.47
CA GLU A 61 24.88 18.34 -19.05
C GLU A 61 24.93 19.85 -18.87
N GLU A 62 25.48 20.58 -19.84
CA GLU A 62 25.56 22.03 -19.84
C GLU A 62 24.18 22.71 -19.81
N LYS A 63 23.12 22.03 -20.24
CA LYS A 63 21.73 22.53 -20.20
C LYS A 63 21.05 22.39 -18.84
N LEU A 64 21.67 21.66 -17.90
CA LEU A 64 21.17 21.45 -16.55
C LEU A 64 21.61 22.57 -15.59
N TYR A 65 22.55 23.41 -16.01
CA TYR A 65 23.14 24.46 -15.18
C TYR A 65 22.76 25.88 -15.66
N GLY A 66 22.82 26.84 -14.74
CA GLY A 66 22.60 28.27 -15.00
C GLY A 66 21.13 28.71 -15.05
N ILE A 67 20.17 27.85 -14.72
CA ILE A 67 18.75 28.21 -14.69
C ILE A 67 18.32 28.73 -13.31
N LEU A 68 18.98 28.25 -12.25
CA LEU A 68 18.73 28.68 -10.88
C LEU A 68 19.49 29.98 -10.54
N ASP A 69 18.89 30.78 -9.67
CA ASP A 69 19.41 32.04 -9.16
C ASP A 69 18.86 32.32 -7.73
N GLU A 70 19.22 33.48 -7.16
CA GLU A 70 18.79 33.88 -5.82
C GLU A 70 17.28 34.12 -5.65
N ASN A 71 16.50 34.17 -6.73
CA ASN A 71 15.05 34.37 -6.70
C ASN A 71 14.27 33.05 -6.86
N SER A 72 14.97 31.95 -7.14
CA SER A 72 14.39 30.64 -7.36
C SER A 72 13.81 30.05 -6.07
N LYS A 73 12.56 29.59 -6.11
CA LYS A 73 11.86 29.04 -4.93
C LYS A 73 11.39 27.60 -5.10
N VAL A 74 10.76 27.27 -6.23
CA VAL A 74 10.30 25.91 -6.53
C VAL A 74 10.85 25.49 -7.88
N VAL A 75 11.39 24.27 -7.95
CA VAL A 75 11.85 23.65 -9.19
C VAL A 75 11.02 22.42 -9.44
N ILE A 76 10.57 22.27 -10.68
CA ILE A 76 9.88 21.07 -11.16
C ILE A 76 10.65 20.56 -12.37
N ALA A 77 10.97 19.29 -12.38
CA ALA A 77 11.71 18.69 -13.47
C ALA A 77 11.21 17.29 -13.81
N ASN A 78 11.50 16.86 -15.03
CA ASN A 78 11.08 15.57 -15.56
C ASN A 78 12.14 15.00 -16.50
N ASN A 79 12.37 13.68 -16.41
CA ASN A 79 12.89 12.93 -17.54
C ASN A 79 11.77 12.11 -18.17
N ARG A 80 11.55 12.32 -19.46
CA ARG A 80 10.44 11.71 -20.17
C ARG A 80 10.86 10.38 -20.80
N ALA A 81 10.01 9.38 -20.61
CA ALA A 81 9.99 8.15 -21.39
C ALA A 81 8.71 8.13 -22.23
N GLU A 82 8.83 8.16 -23.54
CA GLU A 82 7.67 8.16 -24.42
C GLU A 82 7.11 6.75 -24.59
N PRO A 83 5.85 6.51 -24.18
CA PRO A 83 5.19 5.27 -24.54
C PRO A 83 4.93 5.24 -26.06
N THR A 84 4.88 4.03 -26.63
CA THR A 84 4.62 3.80 -28.07
C THR A 84 3.38 4.55 -28.57
N THR A 85 2.35 4.67 -27.73
CA THR A 85 1.09 5.33 -28.05
C THR A 85 1.16 6.85 -28.13
N GLU A 86 2.21 7.47 -27.59
CA GLU A 86 2.37 8.92 -27.56
C GLU A 86 3.56 9.44 -28.39
N TYR A 87 4.30 8.54 -29.04
CA TYR A 87 5.54 8.85 -29.75
C TYR A 87 5.40 10.01 -30.74
N VAL A 88 6.15 11.10 -30.50
CA VAL A 88 6.17 12.28 -31.37
C VAL A 88 7.39 12.26 -32.26
N ARG A 89 7.18 12.18 -33.59
CA ARG A 89 8.29 12.16 -34.55
C ARG A 89 9.11 13.48 -34.53
N ARG A 90 8.45 14.62 -34.32
CA ARG A 90 9.08 15.93 -34.16
C ARG A 90 8.54 16.56 -32.88
N LYS A 91 9.35 16.51 -31.82
CA LYS A 91 8.98 17.08 -30.53
C LYS A 91 9.09 18.59 -30.56
N THR A 92 8.14 19.24 -29.92
CA THR A 92 8.22 20.65 -29.55
C THR A 92 8.41 20.76 -28.05
N GLU A 93 8.80 21.94 -27.53
CA GLU A 93 8.89 22.18 -26.09
C GLU A 93 7.55 21.96 -25.37
N ASN A 94 6.42 22.16 -26.08
CA ASN A 94 5.07 21.92 -25.57
C ASN A 94 4.77 20.43 -25.36
N ASP A 95 5.54 19.53 -25.97
CA ASP A 95 5.46 18.09 -25.75
C ASP A 95 6.42 17.63 -24.63
N ILE A 96 7.19 18.53 -24.01
CA ILE A 96 8.17 18.18 -22.97
C ILE A 96 7.66 18.66 -21.61
N GLN A 97 7.60 17.73 -20.66
CA GLN A 97 7.26 18.01 -19.27
C GLN A 97 8.40 18.78 -18.57
N PRO A 98 8.14 19.58 -17.52
CA PRO A 98 6.84 19.85 -16.90
C PRO A 98 5.90 20.68 -17.79
N PHE A 99 4.59 20.44 -17.69
CA PHE A 99 3.59 21.25 -18.38
C PHE A 99 3.23 22.47 -17.52
N GLU A 100 3.17 23.64 -18.15
CA GLU A 100 2.82 24.90 -17.50
C GLU A 100 1.42 25.35 -17.90
N GLY A 101 0.57 25.54 -16.91
CA GLY A 101 -0.67 26.30 -17.01
C GLY A 101 -0.46 27.78 -16.69
N GLU A 102 -1.56 28.50 -16.55
CA GLU A 102 -1.58 29.91 -16.13
C GLU A 102 -1.04 30.05 -14.71
N ARG A 103 -1.47 29.17 -13.79
CA ARG A 103 -1.06 29.19 -12.38
C ARG A 103 -0.22 27.97 -11.98
N PHE A 104 -0.57 26.79 -12.46
CA PHE A 104 0.08 25.56 -11.99
C PHE A 104 1.12 25.02 -12.96
N VAL A 105 2.24 24.56 -12.43
CA VAL A 105 3.26 23.79 -13.18
C VAL A 105 3.20 22.35 -12.69
N VAL A 106 3.12 21.38 -13.60
CA VAL A 106 2.91 19.97 -13.25
C VAL A 106 3.90 19.09 -14.00
N THR A 107 4.56 18.19 -13.28
CA THR A 107 5.19 17.01 -13.88
C THR A 107 4.47 15.75 -13.41
N HIS A 108 4.53 14.71 -14.23
CA HIS A 108 3.79 13.47 -14.11
C HIS A 108 4.63 12.26 -14.53
N ASN A 109 4.49 11.18 -13.77
CA ASN A 109 4.90 9.84 -14.17
C ASN A 109 3.69 8.90 -14.06
N GLY A 110 3.22 8.38 -15.18
CA GLY A 110 2.14 7.41 -15.25
C GLY A 110 1.30 7.55 -16.52
N ILE A 111 -0.02 7.37 -16.40
CA ILE A 111 -1.00 7.47 -17.48
C ILE A 111 -2.28 8.11 -16.92
N ILE A 112 -2.80 9.12 -17.60
CA ILE A 112 -4.11 9.76 -17.40
C ILE A 112 -5.06 9.20 -18.47
N ALA A 113 -5.64 8.03 -18.21
CA ALA A 113 -6.40 7.27 -19.21
C ALA A 113 -7.76 7.89 -19.57
N ASN A 114 -8.20 8.89 -18.81
CA ASN A 114 -9.46 9.61 -19.04
C ASN A 114 -9.24 11.11 -19.30
N ASP A 115 -8.11 11.50 -19.89
CA ASP A 115 -7.79 12.89 -20.24
C ASP A 115 -8.92 13.58 -21.04
N MET A 116 -9.45 12.91 -22.06
CA MET A 116 -10.57 13.43 -22.87
C MET A 116 -11.87 13.60 -22.08
N GLU A 117 -12.11 12.78 -21.06
CA GLU A 117 -13.27 12.94 -20.17
C GLU A 117 -13.05 14.15 -19.25
N LEU A 118 -11.83 14.37 -18.77
CA LEU A 118 -11.45 15.52 -17.95
C LEU A 118 -11.60 16.82 -18.73
N GLU A 119 -11.16 16.89 -19.99
CA GLU A 119 -11.36 18.05 -20.88
C GLU A 119 -12.84 18.45 -20.94
N LYS A 120 -13.73 17.47 -21.21
CA LYS A 120 -15.18 17.70 -21.28
C LYS A 120 -15.76 18.14 -19.94
N LYS A 121 -15.39 17.45 -18.86
CA LYS A 121 -15.90 17.71 -17.50
C LYS A 121 -15.55 19.12 -17.03
N TYR A 122 -14.29 19.52 -17.22
CA TYR A 122 -13.77 20.79 -16.74
C TYR A 122 -13.86 21.92 -17.77
N LYS A 123 -14.30 21.61 -19.00
CA LYS A 123 -14.42 22.56 -20.13
C LYS A 123 -13.08 23.24 -20.44
N VAL A 124 -12.04 22.42 -20.55
CA VAL A 124 -10.67 22.84 -20.85
C VAL A 124 -10.13 22.04 -22.03
N SER A 125 -9.05 22.53 -22.63
CA SER A 125 -8.31 21.80 -23.66
C SER A 125 -6.91 21.47 -23.16
N LYS A 126 -6.43 20.28 -23.49
CA LYS A 126 -5.05 19.86 -23.23
C LYS A 126 -4.05 20.69 -24.03
N LEU A 127 -2.90 20.96 -23.42
CA LEU A 127 -1.86 21.83 -24.01
C LEU A 127 -1.09 21.17 -25.17
N SER A 128 -1.14 19.85 -25.24
CA SER A 128 -0.50 19.05 -26.28
C SER A 128 -1.29 17.76 -26.48
N ARG A 129 -0.89 16.92 -27.44
CA ARG A 129 -1.52 15.60 -27.63
C ARG A 129 -1.26 14.60 -26.50
N ILE A 130 -0.38 14.93 -25.55
CA ILE A 130 -0.01 14.09 -24.42
C ILE A 130 -1.10 14.09 -23.36
N ASP A 131 -1.40 12.93 -22.79
CA ASP A 131 -2.45 12.71 -21.80
C ASP A 131 -2.36 13.68 -20.59
N SER A 132 -1.18 13.78 -20.00
CA SER A 132 -0.87 14.53 -18.78
C SER A 132 -0.85 16.04 -19.00
N SER A 133 -0.87 16.50 -20.25
CA SER A 133 -0.98 17.94 -20.56
C SER A 133 -2.39 18.51 -20.31
N VAL A 134 -3.36 17.65 -19.96
CA VAL A 134 -4.67 18.08 -19.45
C VAL A 134 -4.60 18.59 -18.00
N LEU A 135 -3.58 18.20 -17.23
CA LEU A 135 -3.54 18.45 -15.78
C LEU A 135 -3.47 19.96 -15.44
N PRO A 136 -2.54 20.77 -15.99
CA PRO A 136 -2.49 22.18 -15.64
C PRO A 136 -3.79 22.94 -15.94
N PRO A 137 -4.41 22.81 -17.13
CA PRO A 137 -5.70 23.45 -17.40
C PRO A 137 -6.82 23.05 -16.43
N VAL A 138 -6.91 21.77 -16.06
CA VAL A 138 -7.90 21.29 -15.08
C VAL A 138 -7.66 21.94 -13.71
N LEU A 139 -6.40 21.99 -13.27
CA LEU A 139 -6.02 22.60 -12.00
C LEU A 139 -6.28 24.11 -12.00
N ASP A 140 -5.87 24.83 -13.05
CA ASP A 140 -6.09 26.28 -13.17
C ASP A 140 -7.59 26.61 -13.08
N ARG A 141 -8.43 25.77 -13.70
CA ARG A 141 -9.87 25.97 -13.75
C ARG A 141 -10.58 25.71 -12.42
N SER A 142 -10.13 24.72 -11.65
CA SER A 142 -10.94 24.14 -10.56
C SER A 142 -10.24 24.05 -9.22
N TRP A 143 -8.92 24.21 -9.18
CA TRP A 143 -8.17 24.07 -7.95
C TRP A 143 -7.79 25.44 -7.37
N ASN A 144 -8.16 25.66 -6.11
CA ASN A 144 -7.87 26.90 -5.39
C ASN A 144 -6.50 26.90 -4.68
N GLY A 145 -5.81 25.75 -4.59
CA GLY A 145 -4.56 25.57 -3.83
C GLY A 145 -4.75 24.90 -2.46
N ASN A 146 -5.96 24.45 -2.10
CA ASN A 146 -6.22 23.68 -0.88
C ASN A 146 -6.04 22.16 -1.11
N LEU A 147 -5.54 21.44 -0.11
CA LEU A 147 -5.23 20.00 -0.24
C LEU A 147 -6.46 19.11 -0.46
N ASP A 148 -7.56 19.36 0.26
CA ASP A 148 -8.77 18.55 0.16
C ASP A 148 -9.39 18.67 -1.24
N SER A 149 -9.48 19.90 -1.76
CA SER A 149 -9.98 20.14 -3.12
C SER A 149 -9.08 19.54 -4.20
N LEU A 150 -7.75 19.50 -3.99
CA LEU A 150 -6.84 18.78 -4.88
C LEU A 150 -7.14 17.28 -4.88
N SER A 151 -7.28 16.67 -3.69
CA SER A 151 -7.62 15.25 -3.57
C SER A 151 -8.92 14.90 -4.29
N GLU A 152 -9.95 15.75 -4.20
CA GLU A 152 -11.22 15.54 -4.91
C GLU A 152 -11.10 15.62 -6.43
N ILE A 153 -10.30 16.55 -6.96
CA ILE A 153 -10.03 16.64 -8.39
C ILE A 153 -9.28 15.40 -8.87
N LEU A 154 -8.21 15.02 -8.16
CA LEU A 154 -7.36 13.89 -8.53
C LEU A 154 -8.09 12.54 -8.41
N ASN A 155 -9.08 12.40 -7.52
CA ASN A 155 -9.96 11.23 -7.47
C ASN A 155 -10.76 11.01 -8.75
N SER A 156 -10.92 12.02 -9.60
CA SER A 156 -11.59 11.87 -10.90
C SER A 156 -10.66 11.38 -12.02
N ILE A 157 -9.35 11.30 -11.76
CA ILE A 157 -8.37 10.75 -12.71
C ILE A 157 -8.45 9.23 -12.66
N ARG A 158 -8.52 8.61 -13.85
CA ARG A 158 -8.37 7.16 -14.02
C ARG A 158 -7.00 6.87 -14.60
N GLY A 159 -6.18 6.13 -13.86
CA GLY A 159 -4.89 5.66 -14.36
C GLY A 159 -3.82 5.71 -13.28
N SER A 160 -2.55 5.78 -13.69
CA SER A 160 -1.42 5.82 -12.75
C SER A 160 -0.81 7.22 -12.71
N PHE A 161 -0.40 7.69 -11.53
CA PHE A 161 0.29 8.97 -11.44
C PHE A 161 1.14 9.09 -10.18
N ALA A 162 2.31 9.68 -10.38
CA ALA A 162 3.03 10.48 -9.41
C ALA A 162 3.12 11.89 -9.99
N LEU A 163 2.76 12.90 -9.21
CA LEU A 163 2.72 14.30 -9.59
C LEU A 163 3.60 15.12 -8.66
N VAL A 164 4.35 16.05 -9.24
CA VAL A 164 4.94 17.18 -8.51
C VAL A 164 4.36 18.45 -9.12
N ILE A 165 3.80 19.31 -8.27
CA ILE A 165 3.01 20.47 -8.66
C ILE A 165 3.54 21.72 -7.93
N GLY A 166 3.74 22.79 -8.67
CA GLY A 166 4.09 24.11 -8.15
C GLY A 166 2.97 25.11 -8.43
N ASP A 167 2.78 26.03 -7.48
CA ASP A 167 1.77 27.07 -7.52
C ASP A 167 2.46 28.43 -7.76
N LYS A 168 2.39 28.97 -8.99
CA LYS A 168 2.98 30.27 -9.34
C LYS A 168 2.49 31.40 -8.45
N LYS A 169 1.26 31.30 -7.92
CA LYS A 169 0.69 32.31 -7.02
C LYS A 169 1.30 32.25 -5.61
N ASN A 170 1.72 31.07 -5.17
CA ASN A 170 2.28 30.84 -3.83
C ASN A 170 3.55 29.98 -3.99
N PRO A 171 4.67 30.59 -4.42
CA PRO A 171 5.91 29.87 -4.72
C PRO A 171 6.66 29.44 -3.45
N ASP A 172 6.06 29.55 -2.27
CA ASP A 172 6.59 29.15 -0.97
C ASP A 172 6.29 27.69 -0.61
N ARG A 173 5.65 26.94 -1.51
CA ARG A 173 5.22 25.56 -1.25
C ARG A 173 5.20 24.70 -2.50
N ILE A 174 5.32 23.40 -2.30
CA ILE A 174 5.27 22.39 -3.34
C ILE A 174 4.26 21.31 -2.96
N PHE A 175 3.57 20.75 -3.96
CA PHE A 175 2.58 19.71 -3.76
C PHE A 175 2.99 18.44 -4.48
N ILE A 176 2.81 17.31 -3.80
CA ILE A 176 3.07 15.98 -4.31
C ILE A 176 1.78 15.20 -4.23
N ALA A 177 1.40 14.54 -5.30
CA ALA A 177 0.24 13.66 -5.28
C ALA A 177 0.55 12.36 -6.01
N GLN A 178 0.20 11.24 -5.41
CA GLN A 178 0.53 9.93 -5.97
C GLN A 178 -0.55 8.90 -5.66
N ASN A 179 -0.74 7.97 -6.60
CA ASN A 179 -1.34 6.69 -6.28
C ASN A 179 -0.24 5.68 -5.89
N PHE A 180 -0.10 4.59 -6.64
CA PHE A 180 0.94 3.60 -6.39
C PHE A 180 2.29 3.96 -7.02
N LYS A 181 2.37 4.97 -7.89
CA LYS A 181 3.66 5.44 -8.43
C LYS A 181 4.41 6.18 -7.32
N PRO A 182 5.59 5.70 -6.87
CA PRO A 182 6.22 6.24 -5.68
C PRO A 182 6.90 7.59 -5.93
N VAL A 183 6.97 8.38 -4.85
CA VAL A 183 7.78 9.58 -4.70
C VAL A 183 8.50 9.51 -3.36
N TYR A 184 9.77 9.87 -3.37
CA TYR A 184 10.66 9.93 -2.23
C TYR A 184 11.01 11.38 -1.96
N MET A 185 11.09 11.76 -0.69
CA MET A 185 11.39 13.09 -0.20
C MET A 185 12.68 13.04 0.60
N MET A 186 13.56 14.03 0.43
CA MET A 186 14.78 14.16 1.21
C MET A 186 15.01 15.64 1.54
N TYR A 187 15.19 15.96 2.82
CA TYR A 187 15.59 17.30 3.24
C TYR A 187 17.12 17.38 3.38
N ASP A 188 17.74 18.16 2.50
CA ASP A 188 19.15 18.51 2.60
C ASP A 188 19.32 19.75 3.47
N ARG A 189 19.79 19.54 4.71
CA ARG A 189 19.99 20.62 5.68
C ARG A 189 21.09 21.59 5.27
N ASP A 190 22.17 21.07 4.68
CA ASP A 190 23.35 21.86 4.31
C ASP A 190 23.03 22.76 3.11
N LEU A 191 22.29 22.22 2.14
CA LEU A 191 21.80 23.01 1.01
C LEU A 191 20.62 23.90 1.38
N GLY A 192 19.85 23.56 2.41
CA GLY A 192 18.60 24.25 2.73
C GLY A 192 17.57 24.03 1.63
N ALA A 193 17.35 22.77 1.23
CA ALA A 193 16.41 22.42 0.17
C ALA A 193 15.76 21.05 0.40
N VAL A 194 14.49 20.92 0.04
CA VAL A 194 13.77 19.65 0.05
C VAL A 194 13.66 19.13 -1.37
N PHE A 195 14.18 17.93 -1.61
CA PHE A 195 14.17 17.26 -2.90
C PHE A 195 13.10 16.18 -2.93
N PHE A 196 12.45 16.03 -4.08
CA PHE A 196 11.48 14.98 -4.37
C PHE A 196 11.90 14.25 -5.64
N THR A 197 11.80 12.92 -5.65
CA THR A 197 12.12 12.15 -6.85
C THR A 197 11.41 10.80 -6.89
N SER A 198 11.46 10.10 -8.03
CA SER A 198 10.69 8.87 -8.25
C SER A 198 11.29 7.61 -7.61
N LEU A 199 12.59 7.60 -7.32
CA LEU A 199 13.31 6.51 -6.67
C LEU A 199 14.34 7.08 -5.70
N ASP A 200 14.49 6.44 -4.55
CA ASP A 200 15.53 6.71 -3.56
C ASP A 200 16.95 6.56 -4.11
N ASP A 201 17.18 5.60 -5.01
CA ASP A 201 18.48 5.34 -5.68
C ASP A 201 19.06 6.56 -6.44
N TYR A 202 18.27 7.61 -6.65
CA TYR A 202 18.73 8.83 -7.29
C TYR A 202 19.43 9.80 -6.32
N PHE A 203 19.27 9.59 -5.01
CA PHE A 203 20.07 10.26 -3.98
C PHE A 203 21.42 9.55 -3.78
N ASP A 204 22.38 10.23 -3.14
CA ASP A 204 23.64 9.57 -2.80
C ASP A 204 23.43 8.52 -1.70
N ALA A 205 24.12 7.38 -1.80
CA ALA A 205 23.94 6.26 -0.87
C ALA A 205 24.16 6.65 0.61
N THR A 206 25.01 7.66 0.86
CA THR A 206 25.29 8.23 2.18
C THR A 206 24.14 9.07 2.74
N GLU A 207 23.11 9.36 1.95
CA GLU A 207 22.00 10.24 2.29
C GLU A 207 20.70 9.48 2.54
N LEU A 208 20.67 8.17 2.28
CA LEU A 208 19.46 7.34 2.30
C LEU A 208 18.75 7.33 3.66
N ASP A 209 19.49 7.50 4.77
CA ASP A 209 18.92 7.63 6.11
C ASP A 209 18.02 8.88 6.28
N ASN A 210 18.19 9.89 5.43
CA ASN A 210 17.38 11.11 5.40
C ASN A 210 16.26 11.07 4.36
N VAL A 211 16.10 9.94 3.66
CA VAL A 211 15.09 9.78 2.60
C VAL A 211 13.82 9.18 3.18
N THR A 212 12.69 9.85 2.97
CA THR A 212 11.36 9.38 3.34
C THR A 212 10.58 9.02 2.10
N LYS A 213 10.12 7.76 2.00
CA LYS A 213 9.15 7.36 0.98
C LYS A 213 7.78 7.92 1.36
N LEU A 214 7.15 8.67 0.47
CA LEU A 214 5.81 9.20 0.70
C LEU A 214 4.78 8.07 0.57
N ASP A 215 3.73 8.13 1.38
CA ASP A 215 2.69 7.09 1.39
C ASP A 215 1.92 7.04 0.06
N PRO A 216 1.70 5.85 -0.51
CA PRO A 216 0.84 5.68 -1.68
C PRO A 216 -0.56 6.25 -1.44
N TYR A 217 -1.22 6.67 -2.52
CA TYR A 217 -2.58 7.21 -2.46
C TYR A 217 -2.70 8.38 -1.49
N SER A 218 -1.78 9.35 -1.58
CA SER A 218 -1.77 10.55 -0.76
C SER A 218 -1.50 11.81 -1.57
N VAL A 219 -1.95 12.93 -1.00
CA VAL A 219 -1.62 14.28 -1.44
C VAL A 219 -0.90 14.97 -0.29
N VAL A 220 0.32 15.45 -0.56
CA VAL A 220 1.23 16.06 0.41
C VAL A 220 1.55 17.47 -0.05
N MET A 221 1.57 18.42 0.89
CA MET A 221 2.09 19.77 0.70
C MET A 221 3.25 19.97 1.66
N VAL A 222 4.34 20.55 1.16
CA VAL A 222 5.48 20.99 1.97
C VAL A 222 5.71 22.47 1.69
N ASP A 223 5.78 23.28 2.75
CA ASP A 223 6.05 24.71 2.66
C ASP A 223 7.48 25.08 3.06
N ASP A 224 7.85 26.35 2.87
CA ASP A 224 9.17 26.87 3.14
C ASP A 224 9.52 27.01 4.64
N LYS A 225 8.58 26.67 5.52
CA LYS A 225 8.78 26.49 6.97
C LYS A 225 8.92 25.02 7.35
N LEU A 226 8.97 24.12 6.37
CA LEU A 226 8.97 22.66 6.55
C LEU A 226 7.68 22.11 7.19
N GLU A 227 6.57 22.84 7.13
CA GLU A 227 5.27 22.30 7.52
C GLU A 227 4.82 21.28 6.46
N ILE A 228 4.59 20.04 6.90
CA ILE A 228 4.10 18.96 6.04
C ILE A 228 2.63 18.73 6.35
N ARG A 229 1.76 18.96 5.36
CA ARG A 229 0.35 18.59 5.44
C ARG A 229 0.06 17.46 4.48
N LYS A 230 -0.73 16.49 4.92
CA LYS A 230 -1.10 15.31 4.13
C LYS A 230 -2.61 15.08 4.21
N VAL A 231 -3.21 14.74 3.08
CA VAL A 231 -4.57 14.20 3.00
C VAL A 231 -4.56 12.90 2.20
N PRO A 232 -5.43 11.93 2.52
CA PRO A 232 -5.55 10.73 1.69
C PRO A 232 -6.11 11.11 0.32
N LEU A 233 -5.60 10.45 -0.73
CA LEU A 233 -6.18 10.56 -2.06
C LEU A 233 -7.53 9.86 -2.09
N LEU A 234 -7.60 8.61 -1.61
CA LEU A 234 -8.85 7.85 -1.59
C LEU A 234 -9.61 8.10 -0.27
N LYS A 235 -10.89 8.47 -0.36
CA LYS A 235 -11.75 8.68 0.81
C LYS A 235 -11.91 7.38 1.59
N GLU A 236 -11.76 7.46 2.90
CA GLU A 236 -12.07 6.34 3.79
C GLU A 236 -13.57 6.11 3.86
N LYS A 237 -13.96 4.83 3.94
CA LYS A 237 -15.35 4.43 4.15
C LYS A 237 -15.56 4.13 5.63
N ASN A 238 -16.63 4.67 6.20
CA ASN A 238 -17.08 4.32 7.56
C ASN A 238 -17.44 2.83 7.66
N LYS A 239 -18.14 2.31 6.64
CA LYS A 239 -18.48 0.89 6.52
C LYS A 239 -17.65 0.27 5.39
N LYS A 240 -16.76 -0.66 5.75
CA LYS A 240 -15.90 -1.42 4.83
C LYS A 240 -16.53 -2.76 4.51
N ARG A 241 -16.31 -3.24 3.27
CA ARG A 241 -16.47 -4.64 2.89
C ARG A 241 -15.17 -5.37 3.15
N ILE A 242 -15.18 -6.39 4.00
CA ILE A 242 -13.97 -7.06 4.49
C ILE A 242 -14.03 -8.56 4.21
N LEU A 243 -12.99 -9.07 3.55
CA LEU A 243 -12.81 -10.50 3.32
C LEU A 243 -11.93 -11.07 4.44
N VAL A 244 -12.50 -11.85 5.34
CA VAL A 244 -11.79 -12.41 6.50
C VAL A 244 -11.32 -13.82 6.16
N VAL A 245 -10.00 -14.04 6.20
CA VAL A 245 -9.41 -15.38 6.12
C VAL A 245 -9.80 -16.14 7.39
N ALA A 246 -10.57 -17.21 7.24
CA ALA A 246 -11.20 -17.94 8.34
C ALA A 246 -10.87 -19.44 8.30
N SER A 247 -10.39 -19.97 9.42
CA SER A 247 -10.16 -21.42 9.64
C SER A 247 -11.26 -22.07 10.47
N GLY A 248 -12.18 -21.28 11.03
CA GLY A 248 -13.18 -21.79 11.98
C GLY A 248 -12.62 -21.98 13.39
N GLY A 249 -11.34 -21.68 13.59
CA GLY A 249 -10.71 -21.59 14.91
C GLY A 249 -11.16 -20.38 15.71
N LEU A 250 -10.68 -20.32 16.95
CA LEU A 250 -10.95 -19.25 17.91
C LEU A 250 -10.64 -17.86 17.32
N ASP A 251 -9.43 -17.68 16.79
CA ASP A 251 -8.88 -16.36 16.47
C ASP A 251 -9.60 -15.71 15.29
N SER A 252 -9.77 -16.45 14.17
CA SER A 252 -10.50 -15.93 13.01
C SER A 252 -11.98 -15.67 13.34
N THR A 253 -12.58 -16.44 14.25
CA THR A 253 -13.98 -16.26 14.67
C THR A 253 -14.15 -14.99 15.48
N VAL A 254 -13.26 -14.74 16.43
CA VAL A 254 -13.26 -13.50 17.23
C VAL A 254 -12.96 -12.30 16.33
N ALA A 255 -11.98 -12.41 15.42
CA ALA A 255 -11.66 -11.36 14.47
C ALA A 255 -12.86 -11.00 13.55
N ALA A 256 -13.52 -12.00 12.97
CA ALA A 256 -14.70 -11.80 12.14
C ALA A 256 -15.85 -11.18 12.94
N THR A 257 -16.13 -11.71 14.13
CA THR A 257 -17.21 -11.20 14.99
C THR A 257 -16.94 -9.75 15.38
N TYR A 258 -15.70 -9.43 15.75
CA TYR A 258 -15.30 -8.07 16.10
C TYR A 258 -15.62 -7.10 14.96
N LEU A 259 -15.22 -7.42 13.73
CA LEU A 259 -15.49 -6.59 12.55
C LEU A 259 -16.99 -6.44 12.26
N VAL A 260 -17.78 -7.51 12.42
CA VAL A 260 -19.25 -7.46 12.29
C VAL A 260 -19.85 -6.51 13.34
N ARG A 261 -19.41 -6.60 14.60
CA ARG A 261 -19.89 -5.72 15.69
C ARG A 261 -19.49 -4.26 15.50
N GLN A 262 -18.38 -3.99 14.80
CA GLN A 262 -18.01 -2.63 14.36
C GLN A 262 -18.86 -2.11 13.19
N GLY A 263 -19.81 -2.90 12.67
CA GLY A 263 -20.74 -2.50 11.62
C GLY A 263 -20.22 -2.70 10.19
N HIS A 264 -19.10 -3.40 10.02
CA HIS A 264 -18.56 -3.74 8.70
C HIS A 264 -19.34 -4.86 8.01
N GLU A 265 -19.29 -4.90 6.68
CA GLU A 265 -19.82 -6.01 5.89
C GLU A 265 -18.72 -7.06 5.75
N VAL A 266 -18.89 -8.21 6.41
CA VAL A 266 -17.88 -9.27 6.44
C VAL A 266 -18.28 -10.40 5.50
N THR A 267 -17.30 -10.99 4.82
CA THR A 267 -17.40 -12.28 4.12
C THR A 267 -16.27 -13.17 4.62
N LEU A 268 -16.59 -14.43 4.93
CA LEU A 268 -15.58 -15.41 5.34
C LEU A 268 -14.99 -16.10 4.11
N LEU A 269 -13.67 -16.19 4.06
CA LEU A 269 -12.91 -16.95 3.06
C LEU A 269 -12.20 -18.11 3.76
N HIS A 270 -12.57 -19.34 3.43
CA HIS A 270 -11.90 -20.55 3.92
C HIS A 270 -11.06 -21.19 2.82
N PHE A 271 -9.88 -21.66 3.21
CA PHE A 271 -8.95 -22.36 2.33
C PHE A 271 -8.98 -23.85 2.65
N ASN A 272 -9.42 -24.67 1.69
CA ASN A 272 -9.26 -26.12 1.74
C ASN A 272 -7.88 -26.45 1.15
N TYR A 273 -7.01 -27.10 1.91
CA TYR A 273 -5.63 -27.38 1.48
C TYR A 273 -5.17 -28.80 1.84
N HIS A 274 -6.13 -29.72 1.96
CA HIS A 274 -5.96 -31.13 2.28
C HIS A 274 -5.32 -31.36 3.64
N HIS A 275 -5.62 -30.53 4.63
CA HIS A 275 -5.12 -30.73 5.99
C HIS A 275 -6.00 -31.69 6.81
N LYS A 276 -5.45 -32.30 7.87
CA LYS A 276 -6.12 -33.34 8.67
C LYS A 276 -7.49 -32.90 9.23
N ALA A 277 -7.63 -31.66 9.68
CA ALA A 277 -8.85 -31.11 10.26
C ALA A 277 -9.83 -30.48 9.26
N GLU A 278 -9.56 -30.54 7.95
CA GLU A 278 -10.28 -29.78 6.91
C GLU A 278 -11.79 -29.87 6.96
N GLU A 279 -12.33 -31.08 7.15
CA GLU A 279 -13.77 -31.27 7.24
C GLU A 279 -14.38 -30.57 8.45
N LYS A 280 -13.67 -30.58 9.58
CA LYS A 280 -14.10 -29.95 10.83
C LYS A 280 -13.95 -28.44 10.81
N GLU A 281 -12.85 -27.95 10.25
CA GLU A 281 -12.65 -26.51 10.02
C GLU A 281 -13.73 -25.95 9.10
N ARG A 282 -14.01 -26.63 7.98
CA ARG A 282 -15.07 -26.25 7.05
C ARG A 282 -16.45 -26.25 7.70
N GLU A 283 -16.78 -27.29 8.47
CA GLU A 283 -18.03 -27.38 9.23
C GLU A 283 -18.17 -26.20 10.21
N ALA A 284 -17.10 -25.90 10.94
CA ALA A 284 -17.05 -24.78 11.88
C ALA A 284 -17.26 -23.43 11.17
N VAL A 285 -16.50 -23.14 10.10
CA VAL A 285 -16.64 -21.88 9.35
C VAL A 285 -18.06 -21.70 8.82
N ARG A 286 -18.68 -22.76 8.29
CA ARG A 286 -20.07 -22.71 7.83
C ARG A 286 -21.03 -22.34 8.95
N LYS A 287 -20.96 -23.03 10.09
CA LYS A 287 -21.79 -22.73 11.27
C LYS A 287 -21.57 -21.31 11.80
N ILE A 288 -20.32 -20.84 11.82
CA ILE A 288 -19.97 -19.48 12.21
C ILE A 288 -20.55 -18.47 11.22
N SER A 289 -20.48 -18.74 9.91
CA SER A 289 -21.05 -17.86 8.89
C SER A 289 -22.57 -17.72 9.01
N GLU A 290 -23.26 -18.82 9.32
CA GLU A 290 -24.71 -18.84 9.57
C GLU A 290 -25.06 -18.08 10.84
N TYR A 291 -24.31 -18.29 11.93
CA TYR A 291 -24.51 -17.60 13.21
C TYR A 291 -24.32 -16.09 13.08
N LEU A 292 -23.26 -15.65 12.38
CA LEU A 292 -22.98 -14.24 12.15
C LEU A 292 -23.82 -13.63 11.02
N ASN A 293 -24.58 -14.46 10.28
CA ASN A 293 -25.33 -14.08 9.10
C ASN A 293 -24.47 -13.34 8.05
N VAL A 294 -23.33 -13.93 7.70
CA VAL A 294 -22.36 -13.39 6.73
C VAL A 294 -22.14 -14.36 5.57
N PRO A 295 -21.84 -13.88 4.35
CA PRO A 295 -21.47 -14.74 3.24
C PRO A 295 -20.22 -15.58 3.55
N PHE A 296 -20.18 -16.77 2.96
CA PHE A 296 -19.10 -17.73 3.10
C PHE A 296 -18.63 -18.18 1.71
N VAL A 297 -17.31 -18.11 1.48
CA VAL A 297 -16.64 -18.55 0.26
C VAL A 297 -15.56 -19.58 0.62
N GLU A 298 -15.53 -20.68 -0.11
CA GLU A 298 -14.51 -21.72 -0.01
C GLU A 298 -13.60 -21.68 -1.23
N ILE A 299 -12.31 -21.92 -1.03
CA ILE A 299 -11.35 -22.09 -2.12
C ILE A 299 -10.48 -23.33 -1.89
N ASP A 300 -10.45 -24.19 -2.91
CA ASP A 300 -9.56 -25.35 -2.92
C ASP A 300 -8.16 -24.92 -3.38
N THR A 301 -7.15 -25.25 -2.55
CA THR A 301 -5.75 -24.88 -2.73
C THR A 301 -4.90 -26.13 -2.89
N ASP A 302 -5.13 -26.83 -4.00
CA ASP A 302 -4.45 -28.08 -4.36
C ASP A 302 -2.92 -27.95 -4.47
N LEU A 303 -2.40 -26.72 -4.58
CA LEU A 303 -0.96 -26.42 -4.58
C LEU A 303 -0.22 -27.14 -3.45
N PHE A 304 -0.78 -27.19 -2.23
CA PHE A 304 -0.11 -27.78 -1.08
C PHE A 304 0.07 -29.30 -1.19
N LYS A 305 -0.69 -30.00 -2.05
CA LYS A 305 -0.44 -31.41 -2.38
C LYS A 305 0.94 -31.60 -3.02
N ILE A 306 1.36 -30.64 -3.83
CA ILE A 306 2.61 -30.70 -4.59
C ILE A 306 3.78 -30.20 -3.74
N VAL A 307 3.54 -29.21 -2.89
CA VAL A 307 4.58 -28.57 -2.07
C VAL A 307 5.08 -29.49 -0.92
N GLY A 308 4.29 -30.50 -0.51
CA GLY A 308 4.82 -31.68 0.19
C GLY A 308 4.70 -31.71 1.72
N HIS A 309 5.57 -32.55 2.33
CA HIS A 309 5.47 -33.37 3.55
C HIS A 309 5.15 -32.73 4.93
N SER A 310 4.37 -31.66 5.00
CA SER A 310 3.91 -31.17 6.30
C SER A 310 3.05 -32.22 7.01
N THR A 311 3.25 -32.38 8.32
CA THR A 311 2.49 -33.31 9.18
C THR A 311 1.00 -32.97 9.24
N LEU A 312 0.60 -31.77 8.84
CA LEU A 312 -0.80 -31.35 8.72
C LEU A 312 -1.46 -31.85 7.44
N ILE A 313 -0.71 -32.12 6.36
CA ILE A 313 -1.27 -32.53 5.07
C ILE A 313 -1.66 -34.00 5.11
N LYS A 314 -2.89 -34.31 4.68
CA LYS A 314 -3.41 -35.68 4.59
C LYS A 314 -2.47 -36.53 3.72
N GLY A 315 -2.08 -37.70 4.24
CA GLY A 315 -1.21 -38.65 3.56
C GLY A 315 0.30 -38.45 3.79
N SER A 316 0.72 -37.44 4.56
CA SER A 316 2.10 -37.36 5.04
C SER A 316 2.36 -38.37 6.17
N SER A 317 3.60 -38.85 6.28
CA SER A 317 4.00 -39.91 7.21
C SER A 317 4.29 -39.43 8.64
N GLY A 318 4.06 -38.15 8.94
CA GLY A 318 4.34 -37.57 10.26
C GLY A 318 3.11 -37.44 11.16
N GLU A 319 3.33 -37.56 12.46
CA GLU A 319 2.30 -37.35 13.49
C GLU A 319 2.29 -35.90 13.99
N ILE A 320 1.13 -35.45 14.45
CA ILE A 320 0.99 -34.15 15.13
C ILE A 320 1.57 -34.28 16.53
N VAL A 321 2.39 -33.31 16.95
CA VAL A 321 3.04 -33.35 18.27
C VAL A 321 2.00 -33.21 19.38
N LYS A 322 2.02 -34.17 20.32
CA LYS A 322 1.12 -34.23 21.50
C LYS A 322 1.88 -34.29 22.83
N ASP A 323 3.21 -34.16 22.77
CA ASP A 323 4.08 -34.25 23.93
C ASP A 323 3.78 -33.13 24.92
N ARG A 324 3.96 -33.44 26.22
CA ARG A 324 3.59 -32.55 27.34
C ARG A 324 2.16 -31.98 27.24
N LYS A 325 1.21 -32.82 26.82
CA LYS A 325 -0.22 -32.44 26.60
C LYS A 325 -0.41 -31.37 25.51
N GLY A 326 0.57 -31.19 24.64
CA GLY A 326 0.54 -30.25 23.52
C GLY A 326 1.36 -28.97 23.75
N GLU A 327 1.91 -28.75 24.94
CA GLU A 327 2.73 -27.56 25.25
C GLU A 327 3.88 -27.38 24.26
N GLU A 328 4.61 -28.45 23.94
CA GLU A 328 5.74 -28.41 23.00
C GLU A 328 5.29 -28.10 21.56
N GLY A 329 4.13 -28.64 21.14
CA GLY A 329 3.52 -28.31 19.85
C GLY A 329 2.90 -26.91 19.81
N ALA A 330 2.76 -26.23 20.95
CA ALA A 330 2.40 -24.81 20.99
C ALA A 330 3.64 -23.90 20.92
N GLU A 331 4.77 -24.34 21.46
CA GLU A 331 6.03 -23.58 21.48
C GLU A 331 6.81 -23.65 20.16
N PHE A 332 6.73 -24.77 19.43
CA PHE A 332 7.56 -25.02 18.24
C PHE A 332 6.72 -25.29 16.98
N ALA A 333 7.16 -24.77 15.83
CA ALA A 333 6.48 -24.98 14.53
C ALA A 333 6.77 -26.34 13.89
N HIS A 334 6.50 -27.43 14.61
CA HIS A 334 6.62 -28.78 14.06
C HIS A 334 5.65 -29.03 12.91
N GLU A 335 4.50 -28.36 12.91
CA GLU A 335 3.42 -28.44 11.92
C GLU A 335 3.54 -27.41 10.77
N TRP A 336 4.76 -27.03 10.38
CA TRP A 336 5.01 -26.04 9.32
C TRP A 336 4.47 -26.46 7.94
N VAL A 337 3.74 -25.56 7.28
CA VAL A 337 3.35 -25.67 5.86
C VAL A 337 4.03 -24.53 5.12
N PRO A 338 4.91 -24.80 4.12
CA PRO A 338 5.72 -23.77 3.48
C PRO A 338 4.90 -22.60 2.92
N ALA A 339 5.19 -21.39 3.42
CA ALA A 339 4.63 -20.11 2.95
C ALA A 339 3.09 -20.07 2.90
N ARG A 340 2.43 -20.81 3.81
CA ARG A 340 0.98 -20.98 3.80
C ARG A 340 0.24 -19.65 3.86
N ASN A 341 0.61 -18.77 4.80
CA ASN A 341 -0.10 -17.51 4.95
C ASN A 341 0.22 -16.52 3.85
N LEU A 342 1.44 -16.56 3.28
CA LEU A 342 1.74 -15.76 2.10
C LEU A 342 0.78 -16.11 0.95
N ILE A 343 0.58 -17.40 0.68
CA ILE A 343 -0.36 -17.86 -0.36
C ILE A 343 -1.79 -17.41 -0.02
N PHE A 344 -2.23 -17.60 1.22
CA PHE A 344 -3.59 -17.22 1.63
C PHE A 344 -3.82 -15.71 1.49
N PHE A 345 -2.88 -14.88 1.91
CA PHE A 345 -2.97 -13.43 1.79
C PHE A 345 -2.94 -12.99 0.32
N SER A 346 -2.11 -13.61 -0.52
CA SER A 346 -2.07 -13.31 -1.96
C SER A 346 -3.39 -13.63 -2.66
N VAL A 347 -3.99 -14.78 -2.37
CA VAL A 347 -5.30 -15.16 -2.92
C VAL A 347 -6.40 -14.25 -2.38
N ALA A 348 -6.42 -14.00 -1.08
CA ALA A 348 -7.40 -13.11 -0.45
C ALA A 348 -7.31 -11.69 -1.05
N LEU A 349 -6.10 -11.19 -1.30
CA LEU A 349 -5.88 -9.88 -1.94
C LEU A 349 -6.43 -9.85 -3.37
N ALA A 350 -6.16 -10.88 -4.17
CA ALA A 350 -6.66 -10.98 -5.54
C ALA A 350 -8.21 -11.01 -5.56
N MET A 351 -8.82 -11.78 -4.66
CA MET A 351 -10.28 -11.82 -4.50
C MET A 351 -10.82 -10.47 -4.01
N ALA A 352 -10.14 -9.85 -3.05
CA ALA A 352 -10.55 -8.55 -2.52
C ALA A 352 -10.60 -7.49 -3.62
N GLU A 353 -9.58 -7.43 -4.47
CA GLU A 353 -9.56 -6.54 -5.62
C GLU A 353 -10.69 -6.87 -6.62
N ALA A 354 -10.79 -8.13 -7.05
CA ALA A 354 -11.72 -8.55 -8.09
C ALA A 354 -13.19 -8.32 -7.71
N TYR A 355 -13.53 -8.58 -6.45
CA TYR A 355 -14.91 -8.47 -5.94
C TYR A 355 -15.19 -7.18 -5.18
N GLY A 356 -14.25 -6.23 -5.18
CA GLY A 356 -14.43 -4.89 -4.61
C GLY A 356 -14.58 -4.88 -3.09
N PHE A 357 -13.84 -5.74 -2.38
CA PHE A 357 -13.63 -5.60 -0.95
C PHE A 357 -12.65 -4.46 -0.67
N ASP A 358 -12.85 -3.78 0.46
CA ASP A 358 -12.02 -2.67 0.92
C ASP A 358 -10.82 -3.15 1.74
N ALA A 359 -10.91 -4.35 2.31
CA ALA A 359 -9.85 -4.93 3.12
C ALA A 359 -9.88 -6.46 3.11
N ILE A 360 -8.71 -7.04 3.36
CA ILE A 360 -8.57 -8.41 3.85
C ILE A 360 -8.27 -8.37 5.35
N ALA A 361 -8.72 -9.38 6.08
CA ALA A 361 -8.41 -9.53 7.50
C ALA A 361 -8.03 -10.97 7.85
N SER A 362 -7.26 -11.14 8.92
CA SER A 362 -6.91 -12.48 9.42
C SER A 362 -6.94 -12.53 10.96
N GLY A 363 -6.90 -13.76 11.49
CA GLY A 363 -6.78 -14.04 12.93
C GLY A 363 -5.34 -14.09 13.46
N ILE A 364 -4.33 -13.68 12.67
CA ILE A 364 -2.94 -13.58 13.15
C ILE A 364 -2.90 -12.70 14.40
N ASN A 365 -2.14 -13.15 15.40
CA ASN A 365 -2.11 -12.60 16.76
C ASN A 365 -0.70 -12.66 17.36
N LEU A 366 -0.52 -12.05 18.54
CA LEU A 366 0.79 -11.83 19.14
C LEU A 366 1.47 -13.12 19.63
N GLU A 367 0.68 -14.15 19.97
CA GLU A 367 1.19 -15.38 20.60
C GLU A 367 1.65 -16.42 19.59
N GLU A 368 1.24 -16.29 18.32
CA GLU A 368 1.74 -17.12 17.22
C GLU A 368 3.08 -16.65 16.63
N ALA A 369 3.55 -15.47 17.09
CA ALA A 369 4.88 -14.96 16.80
C ALA A 369 5.93 -15.78 17.56
N GLY A 370 6.93 -16.31 16.85
CA GLY A 370 8.01 -17.13 17.40
C GLY A 370 8.13 -18.51 16.75
N ALA A 371 7.01 -19.11 16.35
CA ALA A 371 7.01 -20.42 15.70
C ALA A 371 6.91 -20.29 14.16
N TYR A 372 6.12 -19.33 13.64
CA TYR A 372 5.81 -19.20 12.22
C TYR A 372 6.19 -17.80 11.72
N PRO A 373 7.22 -17.63 10.87
CA PRO A 373 7.65 -16.30 10.40
C PRO A 373 6.57 -15.57 9.58
N ASP A 374 5.62 -16.28 8.98
CA ASP A 374 4.46 -15.72 8.26
C ASP A 374 3.23 -15.49 9.16
N ASN A 375 3.38 -15.66 10.48
CA ASN A 375 2.47 -15.14 11.51
C ASN A 375 3.04 -13.89 12.23
N GLU A 376 4.27 -13.48 11.92
CA GLU A 376 4.88 -12.31 12.54
C GLU A 376 4.20 -11.01 12.11
N MET A 377 4.15 -10.04 13.03
CA MET A 377 3.67 -8.70 12.70
C MET A 377 4.55 -8.03 11.63
N GLU A 378 5.81 -8.42 11.53
CA GLU A 378 6.71 -7.96 10.46
C GLU A 378 6.26 -8.45 9.08
N PHE A 379 5.80 -9.70 8.96
CA PHE A 379 5.21 -10.22 7.73
C PHE A 379 3.98 -9.38 7.34
N VAL A 380 3.05 -9.15 8.27
CA VAL A 380 1.85 -8.33 8.02
C VAL A 380 2.22 -6.92 7.60
N ARG A 381 3.21 -6.30 8.26
CA ARG A 381 3.69 -4.94 7.94
C ARG A 381 4.26 -4.87 6.52
N MET A 382 5.10 -5.82 6.15
CA MET A 382 5.70 -5.88 4.82
C MET A 382 4.69 -6.20 3.73
N PHE A 383 3.77 -7.13 3.98
CA PHE A 383 2.67 -7.43 3.07
C PHE A 383 1.77 -6.20 2.86
N SER A 384 1.41 -5.49 3.94
CA SER A 384 0.63 -4.24 3.87
C SER A 384 1.30 -3.16 3.02
N ARG A 385 2.64 -3.07 3.07
CA ARG A 385 3.44 -2.16 2.23
C ARG A 385 3.50 -2.60 0.77
N LEU A 386 3.41 -3.90 0.49
CA LEU A 386 3.34 -4.44 -0.87
C LEU A 386 1.98 -4.15 -1.53
N VAL A 387 0.88 -4.22 -0.77
CA VAL A 387 -0.49 -4.17 -1.33
C VAL A 387 -0.72 -3.03 -2.34
N PRO A 388 -0.37 -1.76 -2.08
CA PRO A 388 -0.58 -0.68 -3.05
C PRO A 388 0.08 -0.90 -4.42
N TYR A 389 1.12 -1.74 -4.49
CA TYR A 389 1.88 -2.04 -5.71
C TYR A 389 1.44 -3.34 -6.39
N ALA A 390 0.56 -4.11 -5.75
CA ALA A 390 0.05 -5.38 -6.25
C ALA A 390 -1.37 -5.27 -6.83
N VAL A 391 -2.11 -4.21 -6.47
CA VAL A 391 -3.48 -3.95 -6.95
C VAL A 391 -3.51 -2.86 -8.03
N GLY A 392 -4.61 -2.80 -8.77
CA GLY A 392 -4.82 -1.83 -9.83
C GLY A 392 -4.87 -0.36 -9.36
N PRO A 393 -4.61 0.60 -10.27
CA PRO A 393 -4.39 2.02 -9.98
C PRO A 393 -5.42 2.74 -9.12
N ASN A 394 -6.69 2.31 -9.19
CA ASN A 394 -7.83 3.00 -8.57
C ASN A 394 -8.47 2.15 -7.48
N LYS A 395 -7.73 1.18 -6.92
CA LYS A 395 -8.18 0.28 -5.86
C LYS A 395 -7.27 0.45 -4.66
N LYS A 396 -7.87 0.42 -3.48
CA LYS A 396 -7.15 0.33 -2.20
C LYS A 396 -7.75 -0.82 -1.44
N VAL A 397 -6.91 -1.80 -1.16
CA VAL A 397 -7.21 -2.89 -0.25
C VAL A 397 -6.33 -2.68 0.98
N GLU A 398 -6.93 -2.75 2.16
CA GLU A 398 -6.21 -2.70 3.42
C GLU A 398 -6.00 -4.10 3.98
N VAL A 399 -5.02 -4.24 4.87
CA VAL A 399 -4.74 -5.48 5.58
C VAL A 399 -5.02 -5.22 7.06
N LEU A 400 -5.98 -5.95 7.63
CA LEU A 400 -6.45 -5.73 9.00
C LEU A 400 -6.11 -6.94 9.87
N MET A 401 -5.63 -6.66 11.09
CA MET A 401 -5.40 -7.67 12.12
C MET A 401 -6.24 -7.33 13.36
N PRO A 402 -7.54 -7.66 13.37
CA PRO A 402 -8.45 -7.24 14.45
C PRO A 402 -8.04 -7.73 15.84
N VAL A 403 -7.29 -8.83 15.90
CA VAL A 403 -6.76 -9.45 17.12
C VAL A 403 -5.22 -9.46 17.17
N GLY A 404 -4.56 -8.71 16.27
CA GLY A 404 -3.10 -8.78 16.06
C GLY A 404 -2.25 -8.44 17.29
N ASN A 405 -2.77 -7.58 18.18
CA ASN A 405 -2.07 -7.15 19.39
C ASN A 405 -2.46 -7.95 20.64
N LEU A 406 -3.23 -9.02 20.50
CA LEU A 406 -3.76 -9.80 21.61
C LEU A 406 -3.05 -11.14 21.71
N VAL A 407 -2.88 -11.63 22.93
CA VAL A 407 -2.56 -13.05 23.20
C VAL A 407 -3.84 -13.88 23.37
N LYS A 408 -3.76 -15.22 23.36
CA LYS A 408 -4.92 -16.11 23.24
C LYS A 408 -5.94 -15.94 24.35
N HIS A 409 -5.51 -15.72 25.60
CA HIS A 409 -6.43 -15.46 26.70
C HIS A 409 -7.15 -14.11 26.56
N GLU A 410 -6.51 -13.09 25.99
CA GLU A 410 -7.17 -11.82 25.68
C GLU A 410 -8.15 -11.98 24.51
N ILE A 411 -7.84 -12.83 23.53
CA ILE A 411 -8.75 -13.19 22.43
C ILE A 411 -9.99 -13.91 22.96
N VAL A 412 -9.84 -14.86 23.90
CA VAL A 412 -10.99 -15.50 24.57
C VAL A 412 -11.84 -14.46 25.29
N LYS A 413 -11.21 -13.58 26.08
CA LYS A 413 -11.90 -12.52 26.81
C LYS A 413 -12.68 -11.60 25.87
N LEU A 414 -12.04 -11.15 24.78
CA LEU A 414 -12.68 -10.33 23.76
C LEU A 414 -13.85 -11.09 23.13
N GLY A 415 -13.64 -12.35 22.77
CA GLY A 415 -14.66 -13.22 22.18
C GLY A 415 -15.92 -13.32 23.02
N VAL A 416 -15.77 -13.50 24.34
CA VAL A 416 -16.92 -13.50 25.27
C VAL A 416 -17.57 -12.12 25.34
N GLN A 417 -16.78 -11.04 25.43
CA GLN A 417 -17.30 -9.68 25.50
C GLN A 417 -18.15 -9.29 24.28
N ILE A 418 -17.80 -9.76 23.08
CA ILE A 418 -18.50 -9.42 21.83
C ILE A 418 -19.52 -10.48 21.39
N ASP A 419 -19.78 -11.47 22.25
CA ASP A 419 -20.66 -12.61 21.98
C ASP A 419 -20.28 -13.33 20.67
N ALA A 420 -18.99 -13.67 20.55
CA ALA A 420 -18.50 -14.51 19.47
C ALA A 420 -18.95 -15.96 19.69
N PRO A 421 -19.28 -16.71 18.63
CA PRO A 421 -19.77 -18.08 18.74
C PRO A 421 -18.66 -19.09 19.07
N LEU A 422 -18.02 -18.94 20.23
CA LEU A 422 -16.87 -19.75 20.66
C LEU A 422 -17.19 -21.24 20.78
N HIS A 423 -18.47 -21.59 20.96
CA HIS A 423 -18.98 -22.96 21.02
C HIS A 423 -19.05 -23.64 19.64
N LEU A 424 -18.98 -22.89 18.54
CA LEU A 424 -18.99 -23.42 17.18
C LEU A 424 -17.59 -23.63 16.60
N THR A 425 -16.55 -23.17 17.30
CA THR A 425 -15.18 -23.12 16.77
C THR A 425 -14.47 -24.48 16.84
N TRP A 426 -13.59 -24.72 15.86
CA TRP A 426 -12.69 -25.88 15.81
C TRP A 426 -11.23 -25.42 15.78
N SER A 427 -10.47 -25.73 16.84
CA SER A 427 -9.05 -25.36 16.94
C SER A 427 -8.12 -26.56 16.76
N CYS A 428 -8.65 -27.78 16.83
CA CYS A 428 -7.84 -28.98 16.89
C CYS A 428 -7.23 -29.33 15.52
N TYR A 429 -5.92 -29.59 15.45
CA TYR A 429 -5.28 -30.10 14.24
C TYR A 429 -5.74 -31.50 13.79
N GLU A 430 -6.35 -32.27 14.70
CA GLU A 430 -6.97 -33.55 14.36
C GLU A 430 -8.40 -33.35 13.86
N GLY A 431 -8.85 -34.20 12.93
CA GLY A 431 -10.22 -34.20 12.38
C GLY A 431 -11.20 -35.14 13.09
N GLY A 432 -10.96 -35.45 14.37
CA GLY A 432 -11.80 -36.36 15.17
C GLY A 432 -13.21 -35.81 15.44
N ASN A 433 -14.04 -36.57 16.15
CA ASN A 433 -15.39 -36.14 16.52
C ASN A 433 -15.40 -35.03 17.58
N LYS A 434 -14.39 -35.03 18.45
CA LYS A 434 -14.17 -34.05 19.53
C LYS A 434 -12.74 -33.53 19.44
N HIS A 435 -12.44 -32.41 20.09
CA HIS A 435 -11.07 -31.92 20.18
C HIS A 435 -10.20 -32.93 20.93
N CYS A 436 -9.04 -33.31 20.37
CA CYS A 436 -8.19 -34.33 21.01
C CYS A 436 -7.67 -33.91 22.39
N GLY A 437 -7.65 -32.60 22.67
CA GLY A 437 -7.25 -32.06 23.96
C GLY A 437 -5.75 -32.13 24.26
N LYS A 438 -4.93 -32.61 23.30
CA LYS A 438 -3.51 -32.89 23.51
C LYS A 438 -2.59 -32.29 22.45
N CYS A 439 -3.10 -31.69 21.37
CA CYS A 439 -2.27 -30.94 20.41
C CYS A 439 -2.08 -29.49 20.86
N GLY A 440 -1.08 -28.80 20.30
CA GLY A 440 -0.74 -27.41 20.64
C GLY A 440 -1.93 -26.45 20.69
N PRO A 441 -2.74 -26.34 19.62
CA PRO A 441 -3.92 -25.49 19.63
C PRO A 441 -4.96 -25.85 20.71
N CYS A 442 -5.16 -27.14 21.00
CA CYS A 442 -6.06 -27.55 22.08
C CYS A 442 -5.52 -27.14 23.45
N TYR A 443 -4.21 -27.31 23.67
CA TYR A 443 -3.54 -26.89 24.89
C TYR A 443 -3.72 -25.38 25.11
N MET A 444 -3.33 -24.56 24.12
CA MET A 444 -3.43 -23.10 24.19
C MET A 444 -4.85 -22.62 24.43
N ARG A 445 -5.83 -23.24 23.76
CA ARG A 445 -7.23 -22.94 23.96
C ARG A 445 -7.65 -23.20 25.41
N LYS A 446 -7.38 -24.38 25.97
CA LYS A 446 -7.77 -24.71 27.35
C LYS A 446 -7.16 -23.74 28.35
N VAL A 447 -5.86 -23.48 28.22
CA VAL A 447 -5.13 -22.54 29.08
C VAL A 447 -5.75 -21.14 28.98
N ALA A 448 -6.07 -20.68 27.77
CA ALA A 448 -6.70 -19.37 27.56
C ALA A 448 -8.07 -19.24 28.24
N PHE A 449 -8.90 -20.29 28.22
CA PHE A 449 -10.17 -20.30 28.96
C PHE A 449 -9.95 -20.37 30.49
N GLU A 450 -9.03 -21.21 30.95
CA GLU A 450 -8.70 -21.37 32.37
C GLU A 450 -8.18 -20.06 32.99
N VAL A 451 -7.27 -19.36 32.31
CA VAL A 451 -6.73 -18.05 32.74
C VAL A 451 -7.83 -17.01 32.93
N ASN A 452 -8.90 -17.08 32.12
CA ASN A 452 -10.06 -16.19 32.26
C ASN A 452 -11.09 -16.67 33.30
N GLY A 453 -10.84 -17.79 33.98
CA GLY A 453 -11.80 -18.41 34.90
C GLY A 453 -13.06 -18.93 34.20
N LEU A 454 -12.95 -19.26 32.91
CA LEU A 454 -14.06 -19.67 32.07
C LEU A 454 -13.98 -21.18 31.76
N LYS A 455 -15.14 -21.80 31.60
CA LYS A 455 -15.23 -23.14 31.03
C LYS A 455 -15.23 -23.05 29.51
N ASP A 456 -14.34 -23.77 28.85
CA ASP A 456 -14.33 -23.88 27.39
C ASP A 456 -15.62 -24.59 26.91
N PRO A 457 -16.38 -23.99 25.97
CA PRO A 457 -17.64 -24.58 25.51
C PRO A 457 -17.49 -25.77 24.56
N VAL A 458 -16.29 -26.10 24.07
CA VAL A 458 -16.09 -27.27 23.18
C VAL A 458 -15.91 -28.55 23.98
N GLU A 459 -16.20 -29.69 23.32
CA GLU A 459 -15.97 -31.00 23.92
C GLU A 459 -14.59 -31.55 23.57
N TYR A 460 -13.95 -32.16 24.57
CA TYR A 460 -12.67 -32.84 24.41
C TYR A 460 -12.84 -34.36 24.47
N GLU A 461 -11.93 -35.08 23.83
CA GLU A 461 -11.76 -36.52 24.04
C GLU A 461 -11.36 -36.80 25.51
N ALA A 462 -11.81 -37.95 26.01
CA ALA A 462 -11.60 -38.38 27.39
C ALA A 462 -10.15 -38.84 27.66
#